data_AF-A0A7S2S0Q3-F1
#
_entry.id   AF-A0A7S2S0Q3-F1
#
_cell.length_a   1.000
_cell.length_b   1.000
_cell.length_c   1.000
_cell.angle_alpha   90.00
_cell.angle_beta   90.00
_cell.angle_gamma   90.00
#
_symmetry.space_group_name_H-M   'P 1'
#
loop_
_entity.id
_entity.type
_entity.pdbx_description
1 polymer ?
#
loop_
_entity_poly.entity_id
_entity_poly.type
_entity_poly.pdbx_seq_one_letter_code
_entity_poly.pdbx_strand_id
1 'polypeptide(L)'
;LKNLDFIKVNNIAALGWCMGGHPILELGLMQEKSVKSLISYHGVFDGVKYYANESNDLGETSPVASTSRTKILICNGRKDPFVQENDIEKAKNLLENKGCDVTILNFDDVKHGFTNPAQDYN
;
A
#
# COMPACT_ATOMS: atom_id res chain seq x y z
N LEU A 1 15.35 -14.10 -5.99
CA LEU A 1 15.87 -12.73 -6.25
C LEU A 1 17.27 -12.51 -5.69
N LYS A 2 17.60 -12.96 -4.46
CA LYS A 2 18.81 -12.53 -3.75
C LYS A 2 20.16 -12.97 -4.35
N ASN A 3 20.19 -13.93 -5.27
CA ASN A 3 21.42 -14.50 -5.85
C ASN A 3 21.61 -14.15 -7.34
N LEU A 4 21.03 -13.04 -7.80
CA LEU A 4 21.16 -12.56 -9.18
C LEU A 4 21.92 -11.24 -9.18
N ASP A 5 23.11 -11.21 -9.80
CA ASP A 5 24.06 -10.10 -9.70
C ASP A 5 23.54 -8.78 -10.28
N PHE A 6 22.58 -8.84 -11.20
CA PHE A 6 21.95 -7.67 -11.81
C PHE A 6 20.78 -7.10 -11.00
N ILE A 7 20.44 -7.71 -9.85
CA ILE A 7 19.37 -7.25 -8.96
C ILE A 7 19.96 -6.48 -7.79
N LYS A 8 19.54 -5.22 -7.62
CA LYS A 8 19.84 -4.44 -6.42
C LYS A 8 18.93 -4.91 -5.27
N VAL A 9 19.34 -5.95 -4.56
CA VAL A 9 18.54 -6.63 -3.53
C VAL A 9 18.08 -5.73 -2.38
N ASN A 10 18.70 -4.57 -2.18
CA ASN A 10 18.33 -3.57 -1.17
C ASN A 10 17.44 -2.44 -1.70
N ASN A 11 17.06 -2.47 -2.97
CA ASN A 11 16.26 -1.45 -3.64
C ASN A 11 15.09 -2.11 -4.37
N ILE A 12 14.21 -2.76 -3.60
CA ILE A 12 13.04 -3.45 -4.13
C ILE A 12 11.85 -2.50 -4.10
N ALA A 13 11.05 -2.55 -5.17
CA ALA A 13 9.72 -1.96 -5.22
C ALA A 13 8.70 -3.02 -5.60
N ALA A 14 7.45 -2.84 -5.15
CA ALA A 14 6.34 -3.71 -5.53
C ALA A 14 5.11 -2.88 -5.93
N LEU A 15 4.29 -3.47 -6.79
CA LEU A 15 3.04 -2.89 -7.27
C LEU A 15 1.91 -3.90 -7.13
N GLY A 16 0.76 -3.46 -6.65
CA GLY A 16 -0.46 -4.25 -6.56
C GLY A 16 -1.64 -3.55 -7.25
N TRP A 17 -2.51 -4.33 -7.89
CA TRP A 17 -3.78 -3.85 -8.46
C TRP A 17 -4.96 -4.67 -7.92
N CYS A 18 -6.11 -4.06 -7.65
CA CYS A 18 -7.29 -4.73 -7.10
C CYS A 18 -6.94 -5.52 -5.83
N MET A 19 -7.10 -6.84 -5.85
CA MET A 19 -6.72 -7.75 -4.77
C MET A 19 -5.24 -7.63 -4.38
N GLY A 20 -4.38 -7.16 -5.30
CA GLY A 20 -2.99 -6.83 -5.03
C GLY A 20 -2.76 -5.73 -3.98
N GLY A 21 -3.80 -5.01 -3.54
CA GLY A 21 -3.74 -4.13 -2.37
C GLY A 21 -3.35 -4.86 -1.08
N HIS A 22 -3.80 -6.11 -0.90
CA HIS A 22 -3.50 -6.93 0.27
C HIS A 22 -2.00 -7.16 0.49
N PRO A 23 -1.23 -7.71 -0.47
CA PRO A 23 0.20 -7.88 -0.29
C PRO A 23 0.94 -6.55 -0.17
N ILE A 24 0.43 -5.44 -0.75
CA ILE A 24 1.03 -4.11 -0.55
C ILE A 24 0.87 -3.65 0.90
N LEU A 25 -0.31 -3.83 1.49
CA LEU A 25 -0.53 -3.56 2.91
C LEU A 25 0.44 -4.39 3.76
N GLU A 26 0.45 -5.71 3.56
CA GLU A 26 1.28 -6.62 4.37
C GLU A 26 2.77 -6.30 4.25
N LEU A 27 3.30 -6.08 3.04
CA LEU A 27 4.70 -5.67 2.85
C LEU A 27 5.04 -4.36 3.57
N GLY A 28 4.09 -3.43 3.64
CA GLY A 28 4.23 -2.20 4.41
C GLY A 28 4.27 -2.46 5.92
N LEU A 29 3.47 -3.40 6.43
CA LEU A 29 3.46 -3.77 7.86
C LEU A 29 4.72 -4.54 8.28
N MET A 30 5.28 -5.36 7.37
CA MET A 30 6.50 -6.14 7.63
C MET A 30 7.77 -5.29 7.80
N GLN A 31 7.80 -4.05 7.30
CA GLN A 31 8.94 -3.13 7.42
C GLN A 31 10.29 -3.72 6.93
N GLU A 32 10.27 -4.48 5.84
CA GLU A 32 11.48 -5.06 5.26
C GLU A 32 12.43 -3.97 4.73
N LYS A 33 13.65 -3.89 5.29
CA LYS A 33 14.64 -2.84 4.95
C LYS A 33 15.01 -2.79 3.46
N SER A 34 14.86 -3.91 2.75
CA SER A 34 15.15 -4.01 1.32
C SER A 34 14.08 -3.39 0.42
N VAL A 35 12.86 -3.22 0.94
CA VAL A 35 11.72 -2.62 0.24
C VAL A 35 11.77 -1.12 0.43
N LYS A 36 11.74 -0.37 -0.68
CA LYS A 36 11.85 1.09 -0.67
C LYS A 36 10.57 1.77 -1.10
N SER A 37 9.80 1.13 -1.98
CA SER A 37 8.58 1.72 -2.51
C SER A 37 7.52 0.66 -2.79
N LEU A 38 6.29 0.98 -2.41
CA LEU A 38 5.13 0.16 -2.65
C LEU A 38 4.08 1.02 -3.37
N ILE A 39 3.44 0.47 -4.39
CA ILE A 39 2.42 1.18 -5.15
C ILE A 39 1.17 0.32 -5.21
N SER A 40 0.02 0.92 -4.95
CA SER A 40 -1.28 0.28 -5.08
C SER A 40 -2.13 1.06 -6.06
N TYR A 41 -2.77 0.34 -6.99
CA TYR A 41 -3.76 0.90 -7.92
C TYR A 41 -5.09 0.20 -7.71
N HIS A 42 -6.13 0.94 -7.34
CA HIS A 42 -7.45 0.37 -7.03
C HIS A 42 -7.36 -0.78 -6.03
N GLY A 43 -6.43 -0.65 -5.07
CA GLY A 43 -6.16 -1.71 -4.12
C GLY A 43 -7.32 -1.93 -3.17
N VAL A 44 -7.72 -3.19 -3.03
CA VAL A 44 -8.65 -3.61 -1.97
C VAL A 44 -7.86 -3.75 -0.68
N PHE A 45 -8.30 -3.03 0.36
CA PHE A 45 -7.68 -2.99 1.68
C PHE A 45 -8.62 -3.49 2.78
N ASP A 46 -9.64 -4.28 2.45
CA ASP A 46 -10.65 -4.74 3.42
C ASP A 46 -10.09 -5.69 4.50
N GLY A 47 -8.85 -6.17 4.33
CA GLY A 47 -8.05 -6.86 5.35
C GLY A 47 -7.64 -5.97 6.54
N VAL A 48 -7.70 -4.64 6.43
CA VAL A 48 -7.37 -3.73 7.55
C VAL A 48 -8.21 -3.97 8.80
N LYS A 49 -9.43 -4.51 8.64
CA LYS A 49 -10.32 -4.88 9.76
C LYS A 49 -9.71 -5.89 10.73
N TYR A 50 -8.77 -6.72 10.26
CA TYR A 50 -8.10 -7.72 11.08
C TYR A 50 -7.02 -7.11 12.00
N TYR A 51 -6.57 -5.89 11.72
CA TYR A 51 -5.56 -5.17 12.51
C TYR A 51 -6.17 -4.11 13.45
N ALA A 52 -7.50 -3.97 13.47
CA ALA A 52 -8.20 -2.92 14.22
C ALA A 52 -7.99 -2.97 15.75
N ASN A 53 -7.52 -4.11 16.28
CA ASN A 53 -7.24 -4.31 17.70
C ASN A 53 -5.74 -4.33 18.03
N GLU A 54 -4.84 -4.21 17.04
CA GLU A 54 -3.39 -4.19 17.26
C GLU A 54 -2.90 -2.79 17.66
N SER A 55 -3.69 -2.03 18.42
CA SER A 55 -3.38 -0.62 18.70
C SER A 55 -2.22 -0.40 19.66
N ASN A 56 -1.66 -1.43 20.30
CA ASN A 56 -0.72 -1.26 21.42
C ASN A 56 0.56 -2.12 21.40
N ASP A 57 0.75 -3.01 20.43
CA ASP A 57 1.95 -3.87 20.37
C ASP A 57 2.55 -3.90 18.96
N LEU A 58 2.61 -2.73 18.32
CA LEU A 58 3.24 -2.57 17.02
C LEU A 58 4.77 -2.44 17.13
N GLY A 59 5.41 -3.00 18.17
CA GLY A 59 6.85 -2.97 18.39
C GLY A 59 7.41 -1.56 18.58
N GLU A 60 8.64 -1.46 19.10
CA GLU A 60 9.34 -0.17 19.23
C GLU A 60 9.36 0.57 17.90
N THR A 61 8.62 1.68 17.83
CA THR A 61 8.75 2.69 16.79
C THR A 61 10.04 3.47 17.06
N SER A 62 11.20 2.81 16.89
CA SER A 62 12.45 3.55 16.75
C SER A 62 12.23 4.56 15.63
N PRO A 63 12.51 5.86 15.83
CA PRO A 63 12.31 6.87 14.80
C PRO A 63 13.22 6.51 13.62
N VAL A 64 12.66 5.81 12.64
CA VAL A 64 13.32 5.49 11.39
C VAL A 64 13.66 6.85 10.78
N ALA A 65 14.97 7.13 10.61
CA ALA A 65 15.43 8.34 9.95
C ALA A 65 14.59 8.55 8.67
N SER A 66 14.16 9.79 8.40
CA SER A 66 13.20 10.08 7.32
C SER A 66 13.62 9.52 5.95
N THR A 67 14.91 9.30 5.74
CA THR A 67 15.52 8.74 4.53
C THR A 67 15.40 7.23 4.37
N SER A 68 14.97 6.49 5.41
CA SER A 68 14.86 5.02 5.39
C SER A 68 13.42 4.48 5.45
N ARG A 69 12.41 5.35 5.47
CA ARG A 69 11.00 4.95 5.47
C ARG A 69 10.60 4.33 4.13
N THR A 70 9.83 3.24 4.16
CA THR A 70 9.18 2.70 2.97
C THR A 70 8.14 3.71 2.48
N LYS A 71 8.25 4.10 1.22
CA LYS A 71 7.29 5.00 0.58
C LYS A 71 6.13 4.21 -0.01
N ILE A 72 4.90 4.63 0.24
CA ILE A 72 3.71 3.95 -0.25
C ILE A 72 2.85 4.95 -1.00
N LEU A 73 2.55 4.64 -2.26
CA LEU A 73 1.62 5.40 -3.09
C LEU A 73 0.34 4.58 -3.29
N ILE A 74 -0.79 5.10 -2.84
CA ILE A 74 -2.11 4.51 -3.07
C ILE A 74 -2.84 5.37 -4.09
N CYS A 75 -3.12 4.80 -5.25
CA CYS A 75 -3.87 5.40 -6.34
C CYS A 75 -5.26 4.76 -6.38
N ASN A 76 -6.32 5.56 -6.22
CA ASN A 76 -7.68 5.05 -6.14
C ASN A 76 -8.69 5.92 -6.92
N GLY A 77 -9.70 5.28 -7.49
CA GLY A 77 -10.83 5.98 -8.11
C GLY A 77 -11.94 6.22 -7.08
N ARG A 78 -12.48 7.44 -7.00
CA ARG A 78 -13.60 7.74 -6.08
C ARG A 78 -14.91 7.04 -6.46
N LYS A 79 -15.06 6.64 -7.73
CA LYS A 79 -16.22 5.90 -8.22
C LYS A 79 -15.99 4.40 -8.27
N ASP A 80 -14.90 3.90 -7.68
CA ASP A 80 -14.61 2.47 -7.61
C ASP A 80 -15.59 1.78 -6.64
N PRO A 81 -16.49 0.90 -7.13
CA PRO A 81 -17.48 0.27 -6.26
C PRO A 81 -16.89 -0.81 -5.35
N PHE A 82 -15.65 -1.25 -5.60
CA PHE A 82 -15.01 -2.34 -4.87
C PHE A 82 -14.08 -1.85 -3.76
N VAL A 83 -13.74 -0.56 -3.73
CA VAL A 83 -12.79 -0.01 -2.76
C VAL A 83 -13.51 0.99 -1.86
N GLN A 84 -13.65 0.63 -0.58
CA GLN A 84 -14.27 1.51 0.42
C GLN A 84 -13.27 2.56 0.89
N GLU A 85 -13.66 3.85 0.88
CA GLU A 85 -12.80 4.96 1.31
C GLU A 85 -12.30 4.80 2.76
N ASN A 86 -13.17 4.28 3.64
CA ASN A 86 -12.82 3.97 5.03
C ASN A 86 -11.70 2.94 5.15
N ASP A 87 -11.63 1.95 4.25
CA ASP A 87 -10.58 0.93 4.29
C ASP A 87 -9.24 1.51 3.82
N ILE A 88 -9.25 2.41 2.84
CA ILE A 88 -8.04 3.15 2.42
C ILE A 88 -7.52 4.00 3.57
N GLU A 89 -8.39 4.72 4.27
CA GLU A 89 -7.98 5.61 5.36
C GLU A 89 -7.45 4.84 6.56
N LYS A 90 -8.08 3.72 6.90
CA LYS A 90 -7.54 2.77 7.90
C LYS A 90 -6.19 2.19 7.48
N ALA A 91 -6.03 1.82 6.22
CA ALA A 91 -4.76 1.31 5.69
C ALA A 91 -3.66 2.37 5.85
N LYS A 92 -3.93 3.63 5.45
CA LYS A 92 -2.99 4.74 5.61
C LYS A 92 -2.58 4.92 7.06
N ASN A 93 -3.54 5.02 7.98
CA ASN A 93 -3.25 5.21 9.40
C ASN A 93 -2.42 4.05 9.97
N LEU A 94 -2.77 2.81 9.63
CA LEU A 94 -2.03 1.63 10.08
C LEU A 94 -0.57 1.63 9.57
N LEU A 95 -0.38 1.96 8.30
CA LEU A 95 0.94 2.03 7.66
C LEU A 95 1.80 3.19 8.18
N GLU A 96 1.21 4.37 8.38
CA GLU A 96 1.89 5.53 8.98
C GLU A 96 2.30 5.25 10.42
N ASN A 97 1.43 4.58 11.21
CA ASN A 97 1.77 4.14 12.56
C ASN A 97 2.93 3.13 12.58
N LYS A 98 3.12 2.37 11.50
CA LYS A 98 4.29 1.50 11.29
C LYS A 98 5.54 2.22 10.76
N GLY A 99 5.47 3.53 10.54
CA GLY A 99 6.59 4.33 10.08
C GLY A 99 6.75 4.41 8.56
N CYS A 100 5.75 3.99 7.78
CA CYS A 100 5.72 4.25 6.34
C CYS A 100 5.46 5.73 6.03
N ASP A 101 5.90 6.15 4.84
CA ASP A 101 5.53 7.44 4.24
C ASP A 101 4.43 7.21 3.19
N VAL A 102 3.18 7.51 3.53
CA VAL A 102 2.01 7.13 2.73
C VAL A 102 1.40 8.34 2.03
N THR A 103 1.25 8.26 0.73
CA THR A 103 0.53 9.25 -0.10
C THR A 103 -0.67 8.59 -0.76
N ILE A 104 -1.83 9.26 -0.72
CA ILE A 104 -3.04 8.84 -1.44
C ILE A 104 -3.29 9.82 -2.60
N LEU A 105 -3.50 9.28 -3.79
CA LEU A 105 -4.03 9.99 -4.96
C LEU A 105 -5.42 9.43 -5.27
N ASN A 106 -6.43 10.28 -5.14
CA ASN A 106 -7.81 9.95 -5.50
C ASN A 106 -8.18 10.61 -6.84
N PHE A 107 -8.81 9.84 -7.72
CA PHE A 107 -9.29 10.29 -9.02
C PHE A 107 -10.81 10.33 -9.02
N ASP A 108 -11.41 11.52 -9.12
CA ASP A 108 -12.82 11.75 -8.79
C ASP A 108 -13.82 11.00 -9.69
N ASP A 109 -13.52 10.86 -10.98
CA ASP A 109 -14.43 10.24 -11.96
C ASP A 109 -14.03 8.82 -12.40
N VAL A 110 -13.05 8.22 -11.73
CA VAL A 110 -12.48 6.92 -12.12
C VAL A 110 -13.11 5.79 -11.28
N LYS A 111 -13.48 4.69 -11.96
CA LYS A 111 -13.97 3.44 -11.35
C LYS A 111 -12.84 2.41 -11.21
N HIS A 112 -13.10 1.10 -11.29
CA HIS A 112 -12.09 0.05 -11.01
C HIS A 112 -11.12 -0.27 -12.19
N GLY A 113 -11.15 0.53 -13.27
CA GLY A 113 -10.33 0.32 -14.46
C GLY A 113 -9.04 1.12 -14.44
N PHE A 114 -7.89 0.46 -14.66
CA PHE A 114 -6.58 1.12 -14.54
C PHE A 114 -5.87 1.43 -15.88
N THR A 115 -6.26 0.84 -17.01
CA THR A 115 -5.67 1.15 -18.35
C THR A 115 -6.49 0.67 -19.54
N ASN A 116 -7.57 -0.09 -19.30
CA ASN A 116 -8.38 -0.68 -20.35
C ASN A 116 -9.73 0.05 -20.45
N PRO A 117 -10.01 0.79 -21.53
CA PRO A 117 -11.31 1.44 -21.73
C PRO A 117 -12.48 0.46 -21.70
N ALA A 118 -12.25 -0.82 -21.99
CA ALA A 118 -13.28 -1.85 -21.88
C ALA A 118 -13.72 -2.10 -20.42
N GLN A 119 -13.00 -1.57 -19.42
CA GLN A 119 -13.35 -1.67 -18.01
C GLN A 119 -14.17 -0.47 -17.49
N ASP A 120 -14.49 0.54 -18.32
CA ASP A 120 -15.29 1.72 -17.92
C ASP A 120 -16.72 1.36 -17.44
N TYR A 121 -17.20 0.17 -17.82
CA TYR A 121 -18.52 -0.34 -17.45
C TYR A 121 -18.60 -0.93 -16.04
N ASN A 122 -17.48 -1.25 -15.40
CA ASN A 122 -17.43 -1.79 -14.04
C ASN A 122 -17.20 -0.68 -13.00
#